data_AF-A0A7L2UFA5-F1
#
_entry.id   AF-A0A7L2UFA5-F1
#
_cell.length_a   1.000
_cell.length_b   1.000
_cell.length_c   1.000
_cell.angle_alpha   90.00
_cell.angle_beta   90.00
_cell.angle_gamma   90.00
#
_symmetry.space_group_name_H-M   'P 1'
#
loop_
_entity.id
_entity.type
_entity.pdbx_description
1 polymer ?
#
loop_
_entity_poly.entity_id
_entity_poly.type
_entity_poly.pdbx_seq_one_letter_code
_entity_poly.pdbx_strand_id
1 'polypeptide(L)'
;RPPPPRAAVLCQAAGACFSAYLANGSYAEASSACSRWRGGLAWVSGEPELRLLLGLLAEATAGPAPSLFWVGLKKSAFACTDAEQPLRGFSWEVAGGGTAPREVPAALGRWVKEPLRSCVTARCAGLQLAAAPGGGHSWGWKE
;
A
#
# COMPACT_ATOMS: atom_id res chain seq x y z
N ARG A 1 8.26 18.69 -20.00
CA ARG A 1 7.69 17.89 -18.90
C ARG A 1 7.91 16.43 -19.26
N PRO A 2 8.64 15.64 -18.46
CA PRO A 2 8.73 14.20 -18.75
C PRO A 2 7.32 13.59 -18.69
N PRO A 3 6.98 12.65 -19.58
CA PRO A 3 5.72 11.93 -19.49
C PRO A 3 5.66 11.23 -18.12
N PRO A 4 4.49 11.18 -17.46
CA PRO A 4 4.35 10.40 -16.25
C PRO A 4 4.73 8.94 -16.56
N PRO A 5 5.36 8.22 -15.62
CA PRO A 5 5.53 6.76 -15.72
C PRO A 5 4.19 6.13 -16.07
N ARG A 6 4.17 4.98 -16.76
CA ARG A 6 2.93 4.24 -17.06
C ARG A 6 2.08 4.15 -15.79
N ALA A 7 1.04 4.97 -15.74
CA ALA A 7 0.19 5.13 -14.58
C ALA A 7 -1.23 4.79 -15.02
N ALA A 8 -1.73 3.67 -14.52
CA ALA A 8 -3.17 3.48 -14.47
C ALA A 8 -3.72 4.41 -13.39
N VAL A 9 -4.93 4.95 -13.59
CA VAL A 9 -5.61 5.82 -12.63
C VAL A 9 -7.03 5.32 -12.42
N LEU A 10 -7.46 5.21 -11.16
CA LEU A 10 -8.82 4.81 -10.81
C LEU A 10 -9.37 5.75 -9.74
N CYS A 11 -10.50 6.39 -10.03
CA CYS A 11 -11.17 7.32 -9.12
C CYS A 11 -12.49 6.75 -8.59
N GLN A 12 -12.72 6.91 -7.30
CA GLN A 12 -14.02 6.67 -6.68
C GLN A 12 -14.95 7.86 -6.88
N ALA A 13 -16.26 7.61 -6.91
CA ALA A 13 -17.28 8.66 -7.00
C ALA A 13 -17.19 9.69 -5.85
N ALA A 14 -16.66 9.28 -4.69
CA ALA A 14 -16.42 10.14 -3.52
C ALA A 14 -15.13 10.98 -3.61
N GLY A 15 -14.40 10.95 -4.74
CA GLY A 15 -13.31 11.88 -5.04
C GLY A 15 -11.88 11.38 -4.74
N ALA A 16 -11.70 10.18 -4.18
CA ALA A 16 -10.37 9.59 -4.02
C ALA A 16 -9.90 8.93 -5.33
N CYS A 17 -8.70 9.28 -5.81
CA CYS A 17 -8.08 8.69 -7.00
C CYS A 17 -6.78 7.97 -6.64
N PHE A 18 -6.64 6.74 -7.09
CA PHE A 18 -5.42 5.96 -7.02
C PHE A 18 -4.65 6.05 -8.33
N SER A 19 -3.32 6.03 -8.26
CA SER A 19 -2.44 5.90 -9.42
C SER A 19 -1.26 5.01 -9.09
N ALA A 20 -0.82 4.21 -10.05
CA ALA A 20 0.32 3.30 -9.89
C ALA A 20 1.57 3.87 -10.58
N TYR A 21 2.70 3.86 -9.89
CA TYR A 21 3.99 4.27 -10.44
C TYR A 21 4.94 3.07 -10.44
N LEU A 22 5.48 2.72 -11.60
CA LEU A 22 6.34 1.54 -11.78
C LEU A 22 7.84 1.83 -11.59
N ALA A 23 8.20 3.07 -11.22
CA ALA A 23 9.59 3.42 -10.94
C ALA A 23 10.03 2.75 -9.63
N ASN A 24 11.12 1.99 -9.69
CA ASN A 24 11.70 1.38 -8.50
C ASN A 24 12.37 2.45 -7.62
N GLY A 25 12.29 2.28 -6.30
CA GLY A 25 12.85 3.23 -5.35
C GLY A 25 12.52 2.86 -3.91
N SER A 26 13.15 3.57 -2.99
CA SER A 26 12.86 3.50 -1.56
C SER A 26 11.46 4.05 -1.24
N TYR A 27 10.93 3.69 -0.06
CA TYR A 27 9.68 4.25 0.46
C TYR A 27 9.72 5.79 0.49
N ALA A 28 10.85 6.39 0.87
CA ALA A 28 11.01 7.84 0.94
C ALA A 28 10.93 8.50 -0.44
N GLU A 29 11.54 7.89 -1.47
CA GLU A 29 11.47 8.37 -2.85
C GLU A 29 10.05 8.24 -3.40
N ALA A 30 9.36 7.13 -3.14
CA ALA A 30 7.97 6.90 -3.55
C ALA A 30 7.02 7.91 -2.87
N SER A 31 7.17 8.12 -1.56
CA SER A 31 6.42 9.11 -0.80
C SER A 31 6.61 10.52 -1.36
N SER A 32 7.87 10.94 -1.56
CA SER A 32 8.20 12.23 -2.17
C SER A 32 7.60 12.38 -3.57
N ALA A 33 7.64 11.32 -4.38
CA ALA A 33 7.05 11.33 -5.72
C ALA A 33 5.54 11.56 -5.67
N CYS A 34 4.80 10.85 -4.81
CA CYS A 34 3.37 11.04 -4.63
C CYS A 34 3.02 12.45 -4.11
N SER A 35 3.80 12.99 -3.18
CA SER A 35 3.58 14.35 -2.65
C SER A 35 3.75 15.45 -3.69
N ARG A 36 4.66 15.28 -4.67
CA ARG A 36 4.81 16.23 -5.80
C ARG A 36 3.54 16.35 -6.65
N TRP A 37 2.67 15.35 -6.63
CA TRP A 37 1.39 15.33 -7.34
C TRP A 37 0.20 15.73 -6.44
N ARG A 38 0.47 16.42 -5.31
CA ARG A 38 -0.54 16.84 -4.32
C ARG A 38 -1.32 15.67 -3.69
N GLY A 39 -0.71 14.48 -3.66
CA GLY A 39 -1.25 13.30 -3.00
C GLY A 39 -0.31 12.75 -1.93
N GLY A 40 -0.51 11.48 -1.59
CA GLY A 40 0.37 10.69 -0.75
C GLY A 40 0.46 9.26 -1.25
N LEU A 41 1.25 8.43 -0.58
CA LEU A 41 1.15 6.99 -0.79
C LEU A 41 -0.26 6.53 -0.45
N ALA A 42 -0.78 5.59 -1.25
CA ALA A 42 -2.14 5.11 -1.10
C ALA A 42 -2.37 4.44 0.26
N TRP A 43 -3.54 4.63 0.85
CA TRP A 43 -4.04 3.88 2.00
C TRP A 43 -5.46 3.41 1.69
N VAL A 44 -5.94 2.41 2.43
CA VAL A 44 -7.28 1.85 2.23
C VAL A 44 -8.02 1.71 3.57
N SER A 45 -9.29 2.07 3.57
CA SER A 45 -10.22 1.99 4.71
C SER A 45 -10.89 0.63 4.86
N GLY A 46 -10.98 -0.13 3.77
CA GLY A 46 -11.65 -1.42 3.76
C GLY A 46 -11.50 -2.18 2.44
N GLU A 47 -12.20 -3.30 2.36
CA GLU A 47 -12.13 -4.21 1.22
C GLU A 47 -12.55 -3.59 -0.13
N PRO A 48 -13.54 -2.68 -0.22
CA PRO A 48 -13.88 -2.05 -1.50
C PRO A 48 -12.70 -1.29 -2.12
N GLU A 49 -12.03 -0.44 -1.34
CA GLU A 49 -10.86 0.32 -1.78
C GLU A 49 -9.68 -0.60 -2.09
N LEU A 50 -9.46 -1.62 -1.26
CA LEU A 50 -8.43 -2.62 -1.52
C LEU A 50 -8.67 -3.33 -2.86
N ARG A 51 -9.90 -3.75 -3.17
CA ARG A 51 -10.22 -4.39 -4.47
C ARG A 51 -9.93 -3.48 -5.65
N LEU A 52 -10.24 -2.19 -5.54
CA LEU A 52 -9.91 -1.21 -6.57
C LEU A 52 -8.40 -1.05 -6.75
N LEU A 53 -7.65 -0.94 -5.65
CA LEU A 53 -6.19 -0.86 -5.68
C LEU A 53 -5.57 -2.12 -6.29
N LEU A 54 -6.06 -3.31 -5.95
CA LEU A 54 -5.58 -4.57 -6.53
C LEU A 54 -5.84 -4.66 -8.03
N GLY A 55 -7.03 -4.25 -8.50
CA GLY A 55 -7.35 -4.19 -9.93
C GLY A 55 -6.42 -3.25 -10.68
N LEU A 56 -6.20 -2.05 -10.12
CA LEU A 56 -5.28 -1.06 -10.67
C LEU A 56 -3.85 -1.61 -10.81
N LEU A 57 -3.35 -2.28 -9.78
CA LEU A 57 -2.01 -2.86 -9.79
C LEU A 57 -1.91 -4.03 -10.78
N ALA A 58 -2.93 -4.87 -10.85
CA ALA A 58 -2.98 -5.96 -11.82
C ALA A 58 -2.94 -5.45 -13.28
N GLU A 59 -3.65 -4.36 -13.59
CA GLU A 59 -3.59 -3.70 -14.91
C GLU A 59 -2.22 -3.06 -15.17
N ALA A 60 -1.60 -2.47 -14.14
CA ALA A 60 -0.30 -1.83 -14.26
C ALA A 60 0.86 -2.84 -14.43
N THR A 61 0.71 -4.06 -13.90
CA THR A 61 1.71 -5.12 -13.99
C THR A 61 1.42 -6.07 -15.15
N ALA A 62 2.25 -6.04 -16.19
CA ALA A 62 2.22 -7.04 -17.25
C ALA A 62 3.20 -8.18 -16.95
N GLY A 63 2.79 -9.19 -16.18
CA GLY A 63 3.59 -10.41 -16.03
C GLY A 63 3.28 -11.27 -14.80
N PRO A 64 3.79 -12.52 -14.78
CA PRO A 64 3.54 -13.49 -13.70
C PRO A 64 4.39 -13.26 -12.44
N ALA A 65 5.36 -12.33 -12.49
CA ALA A 65 6.27 -12.09 -11.39
C ALA A 65 5.58 -11.33 -10.25
N PRO A 66 5.83 -11.70 -8.98
CA PRO A 66 5.27 -10.98 -7.86
C PRO A 66 5.83 -9.55 -7.85
N SER A 67 4.92 -8.58 -7.75
CA SER A 67 5.24 -7.17 -7.75
C SER A 67 4.94 -6.58 -6.36
N LEU A 68 5.87 -5.78 -5.83
CA LEU A 68 5.73 -5.10 -4.55
C LEU A 68 5.58 -3.60 -4.79
N PHE A 69 4.51 -3.02 -4.25
CA PHE A 69 4.20 -1.61 -4.40
C PHE A 69 4.19 -0.91 -3.05
N TRP A 70 4.91 0.20 -2.92
CA TRP A 70 4.83 1.02 -1.72
C TRP A 70 3.42 1.62 -1.56
N VAL A 71 2.88 1.48 -0.36
CA VAL A 71 1.65 2.11 0.11
C VAL A 71 1.97 2.89 1.37
N GLY A 72 1.05 3.71 1.88
CA GLY A 72 1.28 4.54 3.06
C GLY A 72 1.34 3.75 4.37
N LEU A 73 1.64 2.46 4.36
CA LEU A 73 1.63 1.61 5.55
C LEU A 73 3.00 1.64 6.23
N LYS A 74 3.05 2.12 7.47
CA LYS A 74 4.31 2.31 8.18
C LYS A 74 4.15 2.10 9.68
N LYS A 75 5.18 1.57 10.31
CA LYS A 75 5.33 1.52 11.77
C LYS A 75 6.38 2.55 12.16
N SER A 76 6.03 3.47 13.05
CA SER A 76 6.98 4.45 13.60
C SER A 76 8.03 3.79 14.49
N ALA A 77 9.12 4.50 14.77
CA ALA A 77 9.96 4.16 15.91
C ALA A 77 9.12 4.26 17.18
N PHE A 78 9.38 3.40 18.17
CA PHE A 78 8.64 3.29 19.44
C PHE A 78 7.24 2.67 19.33
N ALA A 79 6.71 2.44 18.13
CA ALA A 79 5.58 1.54 17.92
C ALA A 79 6.09 0.08 17.84
N CYS A 80 5.48 -0.81 18.61
CA CYS A 80 5.83 -2.22 18.66
C CYS A 80 5.09 -3.02 17.59
N THR A 81 5.80 -3.98 16.98
CA THR A 81 5.15 -5.04 16.21
C THR A 81 4.42 -5.97 17.18
N ASP A 82 3.10 -6.08 17.06
CA ASP A 82 2.26 -6.87 17.97
C ASP A 82 1.19 -7.63 17.17
N ALA A 83 1.14 -8.96 17.31
CA ALA A 83 0.22 -9.83 16.57
C ALA A 83 -1.26 -9.50 16.83
N GLU A 84 -1.57 -9.05 18.04
CA GLU A 84 -2.93 -8.74 18.48
C GLU A 84 -3.41 -7.36 18.02
N GLN A 85 -2.48 -6.50 17.58
CA GLN A 85 -2.83 -5.18 17.06
C GLN A 85 -3.23 -5.23 15.58
N PRO A 86 -4.19 -4.38 15.16
CA PRO A 86 -4.48 -4.20 13.74
C PRO A 86 -3.22 -3.89 12.95
N LEU A 87 -3.07 -4.52 11.78
CA LEU A 87 -1.88 -4.40 10.91
C LEU A 87 -0.55 -4.57 11.65
N ARG A 88 -0.53 -5.35 12.74
CA ARG A 88 0.69 -5.61 13.51
C ARG A 88 1.36 -4.37 14.08
N GLY A 89 0.59 -3.32 14.39
CA GLY A 89 1.10 -2.04 14.89
C GLY A 89 1.58 -1.09 13.79
N PHE A 90 1.44 -1.44 12.51
CA PHE A 90 1.59 -0.50 11.40
C PHE A 90 0.32 0.36 11.28
N SER A 91 0.50 1.60 10.84
CA SER A 91 -0.59 2.55 10.60
C SER A 91 -0.46 3.21 9.24
N TRP A 92 -1.57 3.77 8.77
CA TRP A 92 -1.62 4.52 7.53
C TRP A 92 -1.05 5.93 7.74
N GLU A 93 -0.01 6.29 6.99
CA GLU A 93 0.43 7.67 6.83
C GLU A 93 -0.55 8.39 5.90
N VAL A 94 -1.05 9.53 6.38
CA VAL A 94 -2.03 10.34 5.66
C VAL A 94 -1.36 11.60 5.19
N ALA A 95 -1.32 11.79 3.88
CA ALA A 95 -0.92 13.06 3.29
C ALA A 95 -2.16 13.83 2.80
N GLY A 96 -2.04 15.16 2.68
CA GLY A 96 -3.02 15.98 1.96
C GLY A 96 -4.34 16.24 2.69
N GLY A 97 -4.38 16.18 4.02
CA GLY A 97 -5.54 16.60 4.82
C GLY A 97 -6.68 15.59 4.89
N GLY A 98 -6.49 14.37 4.38
CA GLY A 98 -7.38 13.25 4.67
C GLY A 98 -7.27 12.79 6.12
N THR A 99 -8.14 11.87 6.52
CA THR A 99 -8.09 11.22 7.84
C THR A 99 -7.97 9.72 7.63
N ALA A 100 -6.93 9.10 8.18
CA ALA A 100 -6.80 7.65 8.16
C ALA A 100 -7.98 7.02 8.91
N PRO A 101 -8.38 5.80 8.53
CA PRO A 101 -9.33 5.03 9.29
C PRO A 101 -8.79 4.86 10.72
N ARG A 102 -9.62 5.19 11.72
CA ARG A 102 -9.30 4.90 13.13
C ARG A 102 -9.38 3.40 13.41
N GLU A 103 -10.26 2.72 12.69
CA GLU A 103 -10.47 1.29 12.78
C GLU A 103 -10.04 0.65 11.47
N VAL A 104 -9.23 -0.41 11.57
CA VAL A 104 -8.82 -1.20 10.42
C VAL A 104 -9.58 -2.52 10.46
N PRO A 105 -10.41 -2.83 9.45
CA PRO A 105 -11.09 -4.12 9.37
C PRO A 105 -10.11 -5.29 9.41
N ALA A 106 -10.44 -6.34 10.15
CA ALA A 106 -9.60 -7.54 10.27
C ALA A 106 -9.30 -8.20 8.91
N ALA A 107 -10.18 -8.03 7.91
CA ALA A 107 -9.98 -8.48 6.54
C ALA A 107 -8.72 -7.88 5.87
N LEU A 108 -8.29 -6.69 6.32
CA LEU A 108 -7.05 -6.06 5.86
C LEU A 108 -5.80 -6.61 6.58
N GLY A 109 -5.92 -7.46 7.59
CA GLY A 109 -4.80 -7.97 8.39
C GLY A 109 -3.91 -9.03 7.71
N ARG A 110 -3.88 -9.11 6.38
CA ARG A 110 -3.17 -10.17 5.64
C ARG A 110 -1.72 -9.78 5.33
N TRP A 111 -0.78 -10.54 5.87
CA TRP A 111 0.65 -10.39 5.62
C TRP A 111 1.18 -11.58 4.82
N VAL A 112 2.06 -11.34 3.86
CA VAL A 112 2.74 -12.42 3.11
C VAL A 112 3.67 -13.21 4.05
N LYS A 113 4.31 -12.49 4.96
CA LYS A 113 5.11 -13.04 6.06
C LYS A 113 4.93 -12.14 7.27
N GLU A 114 4.91 -12.72 8.46
CA GLU A 114 4.83 -11.97 9.70
C GLU A 114 5.95 -10.92 9.79
N PRO A 115 5.64 -9.65 10.11
CA PRO A 115 6.64 -8.59 10.24
C PRO A 115 7.69 -8.91 11.29
N LEU A 116 8.86 -8.28 11.16
CA LEU A 116 9.90 -8.40 12.16
C LEU A 116 9.40 -7.80 13.49
N ARG A 117 9.54 -8.57 14.57
CA ARG A 117 9.24 -8.09 15.91
C ARG A 117 10.22 -7.00 16.32
N SER A 118 9.76 -5.74 16.37
CA SER A 118 10.59 -4.59 16.74
C SER A 118 9.76 -3.46 17.33
N CYS A 119 10.27 -2.83 18.39
CA CYS A 119 9.70 -1.60 18.97
C CYS A 119 10.58 -0.36 18.72
N VAL A 120 11.79 -0.52 18.20
CA VAL A 120 12.79 0.57 18.18
C VAL A 120 13.08 1.11 16.79
N THR A 121 12.79 0.33 15.75
CA THR A 121 13.02 0.72 14.37
C THR A 121 11.71 1.06 13.67
N ALA A 122 11.69 2.18 12.95
CA ALA A 122 10.65 2.45 11.97
C ALA A 122 10.73 1.45 10.82
N ARG A 123 9.58 1.01 10.30
CA ARG A 123 9.46 0.03 9.22
C ARG A 123 8.36 0.46 8.26
N CYS A 124 8.52 0.16 6.98
CA CYS A 124 7.55 0.48 5.93
C CYS A 124 7.05 -0.82 5.32
N ALA A 125 5.82 -0.85 4.84
CA ALA A 125 5.27 -2.01 4.17
C ALA A 125 4.75 -1.64 2.78
N GLY A 126 4.88 -2.59 1.86
CA GLY A 126 4.26 -2.54 0.54
C GLY A 126 3.14 -3.56 0.40
N LEU A 127 2.29 -3.36 -0.60
CA LEU A 127 1.33 -4.33 -1.08
C LEU A 127 2.00 -5.24 -2.09
N GLN A 128 2.13 -6.52 -1.75
CA GLN A 128 2.58 -7.52 -2.70
C GLN A 128 1.39 -8.10 -3.45
N LEU A 129 1.50 -8.15 -4.77
CA LEU A 129 0.59 -8.84 -5.67
C LEU A 129 1.34 -9.99 -6.34
N ALA A 130 0.77 -11.20 -6.33
CA ALA A 130 1.36 -12.37 -6.96
C ALA A 130 0.31 -13.17 -7.72
N ALA A 131 0.72 -13.95 -8.72
CA ALA A 131 -0.18 -14.89 -9.37
C ALA A 131 -0.61 -15.98 -8.38
N ALA A 132 -1.91 -16.30 -8.35
CA ALA A 132 -2.46 -17.38 -7.55
C ALA A 132 -2.70 -18.62 -8.42
N PRO A 133 -2.55 -19.84 -7.86
CA PRO A 133 -3.03 -21.05 -8.51
C PRO A 133 -4.52 -20.91 -8.84
N GLY A 134 -4.90 -21.08 -10.11
CA GLY A 134 -6.28 -20.90 -10.58
C GLY A 134 -6.54 -19.60 -11.37
N GLY A 135 -5.51 -18.84 -11.74
CA GLY A 135 -5.64 -17.72 -12.69
C GLY A 135 -6.09 -16.39 -12.05
N GLY A 136 -6.07 -16.29 -10.72
CA GLY A 136 -6.30 -15.04 -9.98
C GLY A 136 -5.01 -14.40 -9.48
N HIS A 137 -5.15 -13.37 -8.65
CA HIS A 137 -4.04 -12.75 -7.91
C HIS A 137 -4.20 -12.98 -6.41
N SER A 138 -3.12 -13.37 -5.74
CA SER A 138 -3.00 -13.34 -4.29
C SER A 138 -2.34 -12.04 -3.86
N TRP A 139 -2.64 -11.61 -2.63
CA TRP A 139 -2.11 -10.37 -2.08
C TRP A 139 -1.79 -10.49 -0.60
N GLY A 140 -0.89 -9.62 -0.13
CA GLY A 140 -0.61 -9.42 1.29
C GLY A 140 0.37 -8.27 1.49
N TRP A 141 0.43 -7.76 2.71
CA TRP A 141 1.44 -6.79 3.11
C TRP A 141 2.81 -7.45 3.25
N LYS A 142 3.86 -6.72 2.89
CA LYS A 142 5.24 -7.14 3.04
C LYS A 142 6.10 -5.97 3.53
N GLU A 143 6.78 -6.20 4.64
CA GLU A 143 7.82 -5.32 5.19
C GLU A 143 9.12 -5.39 4.37
#